data_AF-W1X416-F1
#
_entry.id   AF-W1X416-F1
#
_cell.length_a   1.000
_cell.length_b   1.000
_cell.length_c   1.000
_cell.angle_alpha   90.00
_cell.angle_beta   90.00
_cell.angle_gamma   90.00
#
_symmetry.space_group_name_H-M   'P 1'
#
loop_
_entity.id
_entity.type
_entity.pdbx_description
1 polymer ?
#
loop_
_entity_poly.entity_id
_entity_poly.type
_entity_poly.pdbx_seq_one_letter_code
_entity_poly.pdbx_strand_id
1 'polypeptide(L)'
;MRKVWRQLLREGIRVARCTVARLMAVMGLAGVLRGKKVRTTVSRKAVAAGDRVNRQFVAERPDQLWVADFTYGVPGVQGGHGCLNEPRVCLEY
;
A
#
# COMPACT_ATOMS: atom_id res chain seq x y z
N MET A 1 7.40 25.07 1.81
CA MET A 1 7.81 25.34 0.41
C MET A 1 7.07 24.52 -0.66
N ARG A 2 7.14 23.17 -0.71
CA ARG A 2 6.61 22.35 -1.84
C ARG A 2 5.14 22.59 -2.24
N LYS A 3 4.25 22.92 -1.30
CA LYS A 3 2.83 23.21 -1.59
C LYS A 3 2.66 24.57 -2.28
N VAL A 4 3.29 25.61 -1.74
CA VAL A 4 3.26 26.99 -2.27
C VAL A 4 3.85 27.04 -3.68
N TRP A 5 5.02 26.45 -3.88
CA TRP A 5 5.64 26.40 -5.21
C TRP A 5 4.76 25.70 -6.27
N ARG A 6 4.08 24.61 -5.89
CA ARG A 6 3.11 23.92 -6.77
C ARG A 6 1.81 24.69 -6.99
N GLN A 7 1.44 25.60 -6.09
CA GLN A 7 0.31 26.50 -6.30
C GLN A 7 0.67 27.55 -7.35
N LEU A 8 1.81 28.22 -7.18
CA LEU A 8 2.33 29.20 -8.14
C LEU A 8 2.49 28.63 -9.54
N LEU A 9 2.98 27.38 -9.66
CA LEU A 9 3.08 26.71 -10.95
C LEU A 9 1.71 26.44 -11.59
N ARG A 10 0.68 26.13 -10.80
CA ARG A 10 -0.70 25.94 -11.29
C ARG A 10 -1.34 27.26 -11.73
N GLU A 11 -0.95 28.37 -11.11
CA GLU A 11 -1.34 29.73 -11.50
C GLU A 11 -0.51 30.27 -12.68
N GLY A 12 0.40 29.45 -13.24
CA GLY A 12 1.24 29.83 -14.39
C GLY A 12 2.48 30.66 -14.04
N ILE A 13 2.70 30.94 -12.75
CA ILE A 13 3.83 31.74 -12.28
C ILE A 13 5.07 30.84 -12.15
N ARG A 14 6.01 30.99 -13.10
CA ARG A 14 7.27 30.25 -13.10
C ARG A 14 8.27 30.90 -12.15
N VAL A 15 8.46 30.31 -10.98
CA VAL A 15 9.44 30.77 -9.99
C VAL A 15 10.36 29.62 -9.58
N ALA A 16 11.65 29.91 -9.39
CA ALA A 16 12.58 28.95 -8.84
C ALA A 16 12.21 28.58 -7.39
N ARG A 17 12.44 27.33 -7.00
CA ARG A 17 12.15 26.83 -5.63
C ARG A 17 12.89 27.61 -4.54
N CYS A 18 14.12 28.04 -4.81
CA CYS A 18 14.93 28.84 -3.89
C CYS A 18 14.34 30.24 -3.63
N THR A 19 13.71 30.86 -4.63
CA THR A 19 13.03 32.16 -4.48
C THR A 19 11.82 32.02 -3.57
N VAL A 20 10.99 30.99 -3.78
CA VAL A 20 9.83 30.71 -2.92
C VAL A 20 10.29 30.43 -1.48
N ALA A 21 11.35 29.65 -1.29
CA ALA A 21 11.89 29.37 0.04
C ALA A 21 12.36 30.64 0.76
N ARG A 22 13.10 31.51 0.06
CA ARG A 22 13.59 32.79 0.60
C ARG A 22 12.44 33.72 0.99
N LEU A 23 11.45 33.88 0.12
CA LEU A 23 10.27 34.71 0.38
C LEU A 23 9.44 34.17 1.56
N MET A 24 9.25 32.85 1.62
CA MET A 24 8.58 32.22 2.77
C MET A 24 9.33 32.46 4.08
N ALA A 25 10.68 32.43 4.07
CA ALA A 25 11.49 32.72 5.25
C ALA A 25 11.38 34.18 5.69
N VAL A 26 11.47 35.13 4.76
CA VAL A 26 11.33 36.57 5.05
C VAL A 26 9.96 36.90 5.62
N MET A 27 8.90 36.24 5.13
CA MET A 27 7.53 36.44 5.61
C MET A 27 7.15 35.55 6.82
N GLY A 28 8.06 34.72 7.33
CA GLY A 28 7.77 33.81 8.44
C GLY A 28 6.74 32.71 8.12
N LEU A 29 6.52 32.40 6.85
CA LEU A 29 5.52 31.43 6.41
C LEU A 29 6.07 29.99 6.45
N ALA A 30 5.43 29.13 7.24
CA ALA A 30 5.71 27.69 7.27
C ALA A 30 4.60 26.88 6.59
N GLY A 31 4.99 25.80 5.90
CA GLY A 31 4.01 24.91 5.28
C GLY A 31 3.42 23.95 6.31
N VAL A 32 2.10 23.97 6.51
CA VAL A 32 1.41 23.01 7.41
C VAL A 32 1.44 21.60 6.81
N LEU A 33 1.94 20.63 7.58
CA LEU A 33 1.82 19.21 7.27
C LEU A 33 0.41 18.73 7.67
N ARG A 34 -0.33 18.09 6.76
CA ARG A 34 -1.59 17.44 7.19
C ARG A 34 -1.19 16.27 8.08
N GLY A 35 -1.77 16.19 9.28
CA GLY A 35 -1.47 15.17 10.26
C GLY A 35 -1.55 13.74 9.69
N LYS A 36 -0.86 12.81 10.37
CA LYS A 36 -0.82 11.39 10.00
C LYS A 36 -2.25 10.89 9.79
N LYS A 37 -2.52 10.24 8.65
CA LYS A 37 -3.83 9.63 8.37
C LYS A 37 -4.04 8.54 9.42
N VAL A 38 -4.83 8.84 10.46
CA VAL A 38 -5.17 7.87 11.51
C VAL A 38 -6.05 6.82 10.86
N ARG A 39 -5.55 5.58 10.79
CA ARG A 39 -6.34 4.43 10.39
C ARG A 39 -7.15 4.01 11.61
N THR A 40 -8.38 4.51 11.71
CA THR A 40 -9.29 4.27 12.84
C THR A 40 -9.85 2.85 12.88
N THR A 41 -9.74 2.10 11.78
CA THR A 41 -10.31 0.75 11.68
C THR A 41 -9.21 -0.27 11.43
N VAL A 42 -8.88 -1.04 12.46
CA VAL A 42 -8.21 -2.34 12.33
C VAL A 42 -9.31 -3.36 12.06
N SER A 43 -9.36 -3.88 10.84
CA SER A 43 -10.31 -4.93 10.46
C SER A 43 -10.17 -6.12 11.42
N ARG A 44 -11.30 -6.65 11.92
CA ARG A 44 -11.30 -7.94 12.62
C ARG A 44 -10.75 -8.99 11.64
N LYS A 45 -9.90 -9.89 12.13
CA LYS A 45 -9.46 -11.04 11.33
C LYS A 45 -10.70 -11.87 11.00
N ALA A 46 -10.98 -12.08 9.71
CA ALA A 46 -12.01 -13.00 9.28
C ALA A 46 -11.65 -14.41 9.76
N VAL A 47 -12.67 -15.21 10.09
CA VAL A 47 -12.49 -16.63 10.39
C VAL A 47 -11.97 -17.29 9.11
N ALA A 48 -10.84 -17.98 9.19
CA ALA A 48 -10.32 -18.73 8.04
C ALA A 48 -11.28 -19.87 7.70
N ALA A 49 -11.49 -20.11 6.41
CA ALA A 49 -12.24 -21.29 5.95
C ALA A 49 -11.57 -22.56 6.50
N GLY A 50 -12.38 -23.52 6.95
CA GLY A 50 -11.88 -24.81 7.42
C GLY A 50 -11.20 -25.60 6.30
N ASP A 51 -10.14 -26.32 6.63
CA ASP A 51 -9.45 -27.22 5.71
C ASP A 51 -10.33 -28.44 5.42
N ARG A 52 -10.89 -28.50 4.21
CA ARG A 52 -11.81 -29.58 3.80
C ARG A 52 -11.10 -30.90 3.53
N VAL A 53 -9.79 -30.88 3.31
CA VAL A 53 -9.02 -32.06 2.92
C VAL A 53 -7.96 -32.44 3.95
N ASN A 54 -7.88 -31.69 5.06
CA ASN A 54 -6.94 -31.92 6.16
C ASN A 54 -5.50 -32.13 5.66
N ARG A 55 -5.09 -31.29 4.71
CA ARG A 55 -3.78 -31.33 4.02
C ARG A 55 -3.43 -32.66 3.33
N GLN A 56 -4.42 -33.48 3.00
CA GLN A 56 -4.22 -34.71 2.21
C GLN A 56 -4.44 -34.39 0.73
N PHE A 57 -3.34 -34.22 -0.01
CA PHE A 57 -3.36 -33.88 -1.44
C PHE A 57 -3.32 -35.09 -2.37
N VAL A 58 -3.90 -36.21 -1.92
CA VAL A 58 -3.94 -37.47 -2.66
C VAL A 58 -5.32 -37.60 -3.31
N ALA A 59 -5.35 -37.86 -4.62
CA ALA A 59 -6.57 -38.12 -5.38
C ALA A 59 -6.46 -39.47 -6.09
N GLU A 60 -7.53 -40.27 -6.07
CA GLU A 60 -7.57 -41.59 -6.71
C GLU A 60 -7.90 -41.50 -8.21
N ARG A 61 -8.58 -40.42 -8.61
CA ARG A 61 -9.01 -40.15 -9.99
C ARG A 61 -8.80 -38.67 -10.34
N PRO A 62 -8.66 -38.33 -11.63
CA PRO A 62 -8.66 -36.94 -12.08
C PRO A 62 -9.89 -36.16 -11.58
N ASP A 63 -9.75 -34.85 -11.44
CA ASP A 63 -10.82 -33.90 -11.06
C ASP A 63 -11.44 -34.04 -9.66
N GLN A 64 -10.90 -34.91 -8.79
CA GLN A 64 -11.37 -35.06 -7.41
C GLN A 64 -10.83 -34.01 -6.43
N LEU A 65 -9.66 -33.43 -6.72
CA LEU A 65 -9.01 -32.45 -5.86
C LEU A 65 -8.29 -31.39 -6.71
N TRP A 66 -8.51 -30.12 -6.36
CA TRP A 66 -7.86 -28.97 -6.98
C TRP A 66 -7.08 -28.21 -5.91
N VAL A 67 -5.81 -27.96 -6.18
CA VAL A 67 -4.92 -27.17 -5.32
C VAL A 67 -4.49 -25.94 -6.10
N ALA A 68 -4.65 -24.77 -5.50
CA ALA A 68 -4.19 -23.50 -6.05
C ALA A 68 -3.34 -22.78 -5.00
N ASP A 69 -2.20 -22.23 -5.43
CA ASP A 69 -1.42 -21.29 -4.64
C ASP A 69 -1.48 -19.89 -5.26
N PHE A 70 -1.29 -18.88 -4.42
CA PHE A 70 -1.14 -17.50 -4.86
C PHE A 70 0.17 -16.98 -4.30
N THR A 71 1.08 -16.57 -5.18
CA THR A 71 2.33 -15.93 -4.80
C THR A 71 2.25 -14.44 -5.14
N TYR A 72 2.35 -13.57 -4.13
CA TYR A 72 2.39 -12.13 -4.37
C TYR A 72 3.82 -11.69 -4.73
N GLY A 73 4.01 -11.30 -5.98
CA GLY A 73 5.24 -10.64 -6.42
C GLY A 73 5.29 -9.20 -5.89
N VAL A 74 6.31 -8.86 -5.10
CA VAL A 74 6.63 -7.47 -4.74
C VAL A 74 7.61 -6.88 -5.77
N PRO A 75 7.25 -5.85 -6.54
CA PRO A 75 8.20 -5.20 -7.45
C PRO A 75 9.35 -4.56 -6.66
N GLY A 76 10.58 -5.01 -6.90
CA GLY A 76 11.80 -4.33 -6.40
C GLY A 76 12.51 -4.96 -5.19
N VAL A 77 12.14 -6.16 -4.73
CA VAL A 77 12.92 -6.89 -3.70
C VAL A 77 13.75 -7.98 -4.38
N GLN A 78 15.06 -7.73 -4.52
CA GLN A 78 16.04 -8.74 -4.87
C GLN A 78 16.58 -9.34 -3.56
N GLY A 79 16.01 -10.47 -3.14
CA GLY A 79 16.56 -11.35 -2.11
C GLY A 79 15.78 -11.42 -0.79
N GLY A 80 15.56 -12.65 -0.32
CA GLY A 80 15.31 -12.98 1.09
C GLY A 80 13.86 -13.13 1.52
N HIS A 81 13.33 -14.35 1.40
CA HIS A 81 12.25 -14.97 2.17
C HIS A 81 11.32 -14.08 3.03
N GLY A 82 10.10 -13.87 2.51
CA GLY A 82 8.82 -14.13 3.19
C GLY A 82 8.62 -13.68 4.64
N CYS A 83 8.39 -12.39 4.86
CA CYS A 83 7.72 -11.91 6.07
C CYS A 83 6.23 -11.69 5.79
N LEU A 84 5.41 -12.56 6.38
CA LEU A 84 3.94 -12.64 6.29
C LEU A 84 3.25 -11.28 6.52
N ASN A 85 2.85 -10.62 5.44
CA ASN A 85 1.82 -9.56 5.44
C ASN A 85 1.09 -9.57 4.09
N GLU A 86 0.55 -10.72 3.69
CA GLU A 86 -0.28 -10.80 2.48
C GLU A 86 -1.71 -10.29 2.76
N PRO A 87 -2.26 -9.41 1.90
CA PRO A 87 -3.67 -9.09 1.93
C PRO A 87 -4.47 -10.31 1.46
N ARG A 88 -5.32 -10.87 2.33
CA ARG A 88 -6.21 -11.99 1.97
C ARG A 88 -7.37 -11.45 1.15
N VAL A 89 -7.39 -11.74 -0.15
CA VAL A 89 -8.57 -11.58 -1.00
C VAL A 89 -9.43 -12.83 -0.82
N CYS A 90 -10.63 -12.67 -0.24
CA CYS A 90 -11.61 -13.74 -0.17
C CYS A 90 -12.36 -13.76 -1.52
N LEU A 91 -12.16 -14.80 -2.32
CA LEU A 91 -13.13 -15.14 -3.36
C LEU A 91 -14.16 -16.05 -2.71
N GLU A 92 -15.37 -15.53 -2.52
CA GLU A 92 -16.53 -16.33 -2.20
C GLU A 92 -17.01 -17.04 -3.48
N TYR A 93 -17.22 -18.35 -3.38
CA TYR A 93 -18.04 -19.14 -4.30
C TYR A 93 -19.26 -19.61 -3.54
#